data_AF-A0A833ECM9-F1
#
_entry.id   AF-A0A833ECM9-F1
#
_cell.length_a   1.000
_cell.length_b   1.000
_cell.length_c   1.000
_cell.angle_alpha   90.00
_cell.angle_beta   90.00
_cell.angle_gamma   90.00
#
_symmetry.space_group_name_H-M   'P 1'
#
loop_
_entity.id
_entity.type
_entity.pdbx_description
1 polymer ?
#
loop_
_entity_poly.entity_id
_entity_poly.type
_entity_poly.pdbx_seq_one_letter_code
_entity_poly.pdbx_strand_id
1 'polypeptide(L)'
;MVRIVGAFACSHAPQILVQPKVSEEYTAQLAKVHEALMEVGRRISKLNPDALIVFGSDHIESFFLDNYPQILIFTGEEVHGEMAGHKLVAKGHPELAKKLLFSLVEEGFDICFSQELELDHPYLAPLTWITKTTDEVKLVPFHINSNVHPRPTARRCYELGKAIRRVLDRDDSNERVVLIATGGLSHYPGTPYYGKVDEEADRYVIDKLVSGRGSELANLDAEWLDEHGEFELRTWITLLGAIGDKPAEIITYQKTYHIGYCVADFNLT
;
A
#
# COMPACT_ATOMS: atom_id res chain seq x y z
N MET A 1 3.11 -22.04 10.15
CA MET A 1 3.60 -20.85 9.42
C MET A 1 2.46 -20.19 8.66
N VAL A 2 2.24 -18.90 8.90
CA VAL A 2 1.41 -18.04 8.06
C VAL A 2 2.12 -17.86 6.73
N ARG A 3 1.40 -18.02 5.63
CA ARG A 3 1.96 -18.00 4.28
C ARG A 3 1.55 -16.72 3.59
N ILE A 4 2.53 -15.96 3.10
CA ILE A 4 2.26 -14.90 2.13
C ILE A 4 1.98 -15.58 0.78
N VAL A 5 0.72 -15.56 0.34
CA VAL A 5 0.26 -16.26 -0.88
C VAL A 5 0.15 -15.34 -2.08
N GLY A 6 0.20 -14.02 -1.87
CA GLY A 6 0.21 -13.02 -2.93
C GLY A 6 0.72 -11.68 -2.40
N ALA A 7 1.27 -10.87 -3.30
CA ALA A 7 1.73 -9.52 -2.98
C ALA A 7 1.48 -8.60 -4.17
N PHE A 8 0.88 -7.45 -3.90
CA PHE A 8 0.47 -6.47 -4.91
C PHE A 8 0.87 -5.07 -4.47
N ALA A 9 1.17 -4.20 -5.43
CA ALA A 9 1.36 -2.78 -5.17
C ALA A 9 0.50 -1.94 -6.11
N CYS A 10 -0.08 -0.85 -5.62
CA CYS A 10 -0.97 -0.02 -6.43
C CYS A 10 -1.03 1.43 -5.96
N SER A 11 -1.23 2.35 -6.90
CA SER A 11 -1.51 3.74 -6.56
C SER A 11 -2.87 3.91 -5.87
N HIS A 12 -3.01 4.96 -5.06
CA HIS A 12 -4.22 5.21 -4.28
C HIS A 12 -4.81 6.62 -4.39
N ALA A 13 -4.40 7.43 -5.38
CA ALA A 13 -4.86 8.81 -5.45
C ALA A 13 -6.40 8.91 -5.45
N PRO A 14 -7.00 9.92 -4.79
CA PRO A 14 -8.44 9.97 -4.55
C PRO A 14 -9.28 10.06 -5.83
N GLN A 15 -8.67 10.46 -6.95
CA GLN A 15 -9.29 10.46 -8.28
C GLN A 15 -9.70 9.07 -8.76
N ILE A 16 -9.11 8.00 -8.23
CA ILE A 16 -9.57 6.61 -8.43
C ILE A 16 -11.01 6.44 -7.93
N LEU A 17 -11.41 7.18 -6.89
CA LEU A 17 -12.78 7.21 -6.40
C LEU A 17 -13.61 8.29 -7.10
N VAL A 18 -13.15 9.55 -7.06
CA VAL A 18 -13.97 10.70 -7.45
C VAL A 18 -14.18 10.85 -8.96
N GLN A 19 -13.34 10.22 -9.78
CA GLN A 19 -13.48 10.13 -11.24
C GLN A 19 -13.74 11.48 -11.92
N PRO A 20 -12.80 12.44 -11.81
CA PRO A 20 -13.00 13.78 -12.35
C PRO A 20 -12.95 13.76 -13.88
N LYS A 21 -13.86 14.50 -14.52
CA LYS A 21 -13.94 14.63 -15.98
C LYS A 21 -12.95 15.67 -16.50
N VAL A 22 -11.65 15.35 -16.43
CA VAL A 22 -10.57 16.24 -16.88
C VAL A 22 -10.40 16.22 -18.40
N SER A 23 -10.31 15.03 -18.98
CA SER A 23 -10.24 14.81 -20.44
C SER A 23 -10.70 13.38 -20.79
N GLU A 24 -10.96 13.12 -22.07
CA GLU A 24 -11.24 11.77 -22.55
C GLU A 24 -10.05 10.83 -22.33
N GLU A 25 -8.83 11.32 -22.59
CA GLU A 25 -7.60 10.58 -22.35
C GLU A 25 -7.44 10.19 -20.87
N TYR A 26 -7.61 11.15 -19.95
CA TYR A 26 -7.51 10.89 -18.52
C TYR A 26 -8.57 9.88 -18.06
N THR A 27 -9.78 9.98 -18.59
CA THR A 27 -10.87 9.04 -18.31
C THR A 27 -10.50 7.62 -18.77
N ALA A 28 -9.91 7.48 -19.95
CA ALA A 28 -9.43 6.20 -20.47
C ALA A 28 -8.25 5.64 -19.67
N GLN A 29 -7.32 6.49 -19.23
CA GLN A 29 -6.22 6.12 -18.33
C GLN A 29 -6.76 5.59 -17.00
N LEU A 30 -7.68 6.32 -16.38
CA LEU A 30 -8.29 5.93 -15.11
C LEU A 30 -9.07 4.62 -15.22
N ALA A 31 -9.79 4.40 -16.32
CA ALA A 31 -10.49 3.14 -16.58
C ALA A 31 -9.52 1.94 -16.63
N LYS A 32 -8.31 2.10 -17.18
CA LYS A 32 -7.27 1.05 -17.15
C LYS A 32 -6.77 0.77 -15.73
N VAL A 33 -6.68 1.79 -14.88
CA VAL A 33 -6.33 1.62 -13.46
C VAL A 33 -7.42 0.84 -12.73
N HIS A 34 -8.69 1.17 -12.95
CA HIS A 34 -9.82 0.43 -12.37
C HIS A 34 -9.84 -1.04 -12.81
N GLU A 35 -9.64 -1.31 -14.10
CA GLU A 35 -9.57 -2.69 -14.60
C GLU A 35 -8.39 -3.44 -14.00
N ALA A 36 -7.23 -2.80 -13.84
CA ALA A 36 -6.08 -3.41 -13.20
C ALA A 36 -6.33 -3.74 -11.72
N LEU A 37 -7.01 -2.85 -10.97
CA LEU A 37 -7.40 -3.10 -9.58
C LEU A 37 -8.42 -4.24 -9.46
N MET A 38 -9.39 -4.33 -10.39
CA MET A 38 -10.30 -5.46 -10.46
C MET A 38 -9.57 -6.75 -10.85
N GLU A 39 -8.54 -6.69 -11.71
CA GLU A 39 -7.72 -7.86 -12.01
C GLU A 39 -6.94 -8.33 -10.78
N VAL A 40 -6.38 -7.42 -9.98
CA VAL A 40 -5.80 -7.76 -8.66
C VAL A 40 -6.85 -8.47 -7.80
N GLY A 41 -8.08 -7.97 -7.75
CA GLY A 41 -9.15 -8.61 -6.99
C GLY A 41 -9.47 -10.04 -7.44
N ARG A 42 -9.50 -10.30 -8.75
CA ARG A 42 -9.67 -11.66 -9.31
C ARG A 42 -8.49 -12.57 -8.97
N ARG A 43 -7.26 -12.05 -9.00
CA ARG A 43 -6.05 -12.81 -8.60
C ARG A 43 -6.10 -13.15 -7.12
N ILE A 44 -6.50 -12.20 -6.26
CA ILE A 44 -6.67 -12.42 -4.82
C ILE A 44 -7.72 -13.50 -4.54
N SER A 45 -8.90 -13.47 -5.19
CA SER A 45 -9.94 -14.49 -5.01
C SER A 45 -9.41 -15.91 -5.28
N LYS A 46 -8.63 -16.09 -6.37
CA LYS A 46 -8.01 -17.40 -6.70
C LYS A 46 -7.03 -17.90 -5.63
N LEU A 47 -6.45 -16.99 -4.85
CA LEU A 47 -5.53 -17.33 -3.77
C LEU A 47 -6.24 -17.74 -2.47
N ASN A 48 -7.57 -17.54 -2.35
CA ASN A 48 -8.35 -17.87 -1.15
C ASN A 48 -7.62 -17.46 0.16
N PRO A 49 -7.32 -16.16 0.36
CA PRO A 49 -6.65 -15.68 1.56
C PRO A 49 -7.60 -15.57 2.76
N ASP A 50 -7.05 -15.75 3.95
CA ASP A 50 -7.72 -15.50 5.23
C ASP A 50 -7.73 -14.01 5.59
N ALA A 51 -6.70 -13.26 5.16
CA ALA A 51 -6.59 -11.82 5.40
C ALA A 51 -5.81 -11.07 4.31
N LEU A 52 -6.15 -9.79 4.14
CA LEU A 52 -5.32 -8.81 3.43
C LEU A 52 -4.62 -7.90 4.44
N ILE A 53 -3.29 -7.87 4.42
CA ILE A 53 -2.51 -6.85 5.13
C ILE A 53 -2.26 -5.71 4.15
N VAL A 54 -2.81 -4.52 4.47
CA VAL A 54 -2.82 -3.38 3.55
C VAL A 54 -1.95 -2.26 4.12
N PHE A 55 -0.81 -2.01 3.50
CA PHE A 55 0.09 -0.91 3.83
C PHE A 55 -0.37 0.36 3.12
N GLY A 56 -0.68 1.41 3.88
CA GLY A 56 -1.04 2.74 3.38
C GLY A 56 -0.41 3.85 4.22
N SER A 57 -0.54 5.09 3.77
CA SER A 57 -0.14 6.28 4.52
C SER A 57 -1.33 7.22 4.56
N ASP A 58 -1.79 7.58 5.75
CA ASP A 58 -2.90 8.53 5.95
C ASP A 58 -2.54 9.92 5.42
N HIS A 59 -3.54 10.67 4.94
CA HIS A 59 -3.34 12.01 4.36
C HIS A 59 -3.84 13.16 5.23
N ILE A 60 -3.71 13.02 6.56
CA ILE A 60 -4.22 13.98 7.55
C ILE A 60 -5.75 14.00 7.57
N GLU A 61 -6.35 12.80 7.51
CA GLU A 61 -7.81 12.61 7.53
C GLU A 61 -8.22 11.83 8.78
N SER A 62 -7.48 10.76 9.10
CA SER A 62 -7.65 9.95 10.29
C SER A 62 -6.70 10.36 11.42
N PHE A 63 -5.51 10.87 11.10
CA PHE A 63 -4.52 11.36 12.07
C PHE A 63 -4.18 12.83 11.82
N PHE A 64 -4.08 13.63 12.88
CA PHE A 64 -3.77 15.06 12.76
C PHE A 64 -2.41 15.41 13.38
N LEU A 65 -1.98 16.66 13.23
CA LEU A 65 -0.65 17.10 13.66
C LEU A 65 -0.46 17.15 15.19
N ASP A 66 -1.54 17.04 15.96
CA ASP A 66 -1.49 16.87 17.42
C ASP A 66 -1.03 15.46 17.82
N ASN A 67 -1.29 14.44 16.98
CA ASN A 67 -0.76 13.10 17.15
C ASN A 67 -0.71 12.33 15.82
N TYR A 68 0.46 12.30 15.18
CA TYR A 68 0.67 11.61 13.91
C TYR A 68 1.65 10.43 14.07
N PRO A 69 1.18 9.17 14.06
CA PRO A 69 2.02 8.01 14.30
C PRO A 69 2.98 7.75 13.14
N GLN A 70 4.21 7.28 13.43
CA GLN A 70 5.14 6.85 12.38
C GLN A 70 4.70 5.54 11.72
N ILE A 71 4.26 4.60 12.55
CA ILE A 71 3.81 3.27 12.15
C ILE A 71 2.63 2.89 13.05
N LEU A 72 1.52 2.45 12.47
CA LEU A 72 0.34 2.01 13.23
C LEU A 72 -0.30 0.77 12.62
N ILE A 73 -0.75 -0.15 13.46
CA ILE A 73 -1.58 -1.30 13.08
C ILE A 73 -3.00 -1.10 13.60
N PHE A 74 -3.99 -1.27 12.73
CA PHE A 74 -5.38 -1.34 13.17
C PHE A 74 -5.69 -2.73 13.75
N THR A 75 -6.22 -2.78 14.97
CA THR A 75 -6.50 -4.03 15.71
C THR A 75 -7.98 -4.18 16.10
N GLY A 76 -8.88 -3.42 15.46
CA GLY A 76 -10.33 -3.50 15.67
C GLY A 76 -11.00 -4.67 14.92
N GLU A 77 -12.25 -4.94 15.28
CA GLU A 77 -13.09 -6.02 14.71
C GLU A 77 -13.74 -5.63 13.38
N GLU A 78 -14.04 -4.34 13.19
CA GLU A 78 -14.68 -3.81 11.99
C GLU A 78 -13.85 -2.65 11.44
N VAL A 79 -13.59 -2.69 10.14
CA VAL A 79 -12.88 -1.65 9.40
C VAL A 79 -13.91 -0.80 8.68
N HIS A 80 -13.86 0.49 8.96
CA HIS A 80 -14.74 1.49 8.36
C HIS A 80 -13.92 2.49 7.56
N GLY A 81 -14.53 3.08 6.54
CA GLY A 81 -14.04 4.31 5.95
C GLY A 81 -15.04 4.88 4.97
N GLU A 82 -15.01 6.18 4.79
CA GLU A 82 -15.92 6.90 3.91
C GLU A 82 -15.21 8.03 3.19
N MET A 83 -15.30 8.05 1.86
CA MET A 83 -14.84 9.19 1.07
C MET A 83 -15.69 9.33 -0.18
N ALA A 84 -16.09 10.57 -0.49
CA ALA A 84 -16.79 10.91 -1.74
C ALA A 84 -18.02 10.02 -2.01
N GLY A 85 -18.75 9.63 -0.96
CA GLY A 85 -19.92 8.76 -1.04
C GLY A 85 -19.61 7.27 -1.17
N HIS A 86 -18.34 6.87 -1.26
CA HIS A 86 -17.91 5.48 -1.18
C HIS A 86 -17.71 5.10 0.28
N LYS A 87 -18.39 4.05 0.73
CA LYS A 87 -18.27 3.48 2.08
C LYS A 87 -17.60 2.11 1.99
N LEU A 88 -16.62 1.87 2.85
CA LEU A 88 -16.05 0.56 3.12
C LEU A 88 -16.52 0.09 4.49
N VAL A 89 -17.08 -1.11 4.53
CA VAL A 89 -17.33 -1.85 5.77
C VAL A 89 -16.80 -3.26 5.56
N ALA A 90 -15.81 -3.66 6.35
CA ALA A 90 -15.19 -4.96 6.25
C ALA A 90 -14.85 -5.51 7.64
N LYS A 91 -14.68 -6.82 7.76
CA LYS A 91 -14.18 -7.42 8.99
C LYS A 91 -12.70 -7.14 9.15
N GLY A 92 -12.30 -6.70 10.34
CA GLY A 92 -10.91 -6.70 10.77
C GLY A 92 -10.40 -8.11 11.06
N HIS A 93 -9.09 -8.25 11.25
CA HIS A 93 -8.47 -9.49 11.71
C HIS A 93 -7.69 -9.28 13.03
N PRO A 94 -8.36 -8.98 14.15
CA PRO A 94 -7.72 -8.54 15.39
C PRO A 94 -6.71 -9.55 15.93
N GLU A 95 -6.92 -10.86 15.79
CA GLU A 95 -5.98 -11.86 16.30
C GLU A 95 -4.62 -11.83 15.57
N LEU A 96 -4.64 -11.77 14.23
CA LEU A 96 -3.45 -11.58 13.41
C LEU A 96 -2.81 -10.20 13.67
N ALA A 97 -3.63 -9.15 13.74
CA ALA A 97 -3.15 -7.78 13.95
C ALA A 97 -2.48 -7.60 15.32
N LYS A 98 -3.06 -8.12 16.40
CA LYS A 98 -2.46 -8.12 17.75
C LYS A 98 -1.16 -8.91 17.77
N LYS A 99 -1.11 -10.07 17.12
CA LYS A 99 0.12 -10.87 17.05
C LYS A 99 1.23 -10.12 16.35
N LEU A 100 0.95 -9.51 15.19
CA LEU A 100 1.88 -8.62 14.50
C LEU A 100 2.33 -7.47 15.40
N LEU A 101 1.40 -6.80 16.09
CA LEU A 101 1.70 -5.70 17.02
C LEU A 101 2.70 -6.14 18.10
N PHE A 102 2.40 -7.19 18.86
CA PHE A 102 3.26 -7.65 19.95
C PHE A 102 4.63 -8.14 19.43
N SER A 103 4.64 -8.96 18.39
CA SER A 103 5.89 -9.52 17.87
C SER A 103 6.76 -8.48 17.17
N LEU A 104 6.19 -7.43 16.54
CA LEU A 104 7.00 -6.35 15.96
C LEU A 104 7.67 -5.49 17.03
N VAL A 105 7.04 -5.33 18.20
CA VAL A 105 7.69 -4.73 19.36
C VAL A 105 8.89 -5.57 19.81
N GLU A 106 8.76 -6.89 19.85
CA GLU A 106 9.87 -7.81 20.15
C GLU A 106 10.98 -7.76 19.07
N GLU A 107 10.64 -7.47 17.81
CA GLU A 107 11.58 -7.24 16.71
C GLU A 107 12.24 -5.85 16.75
N GLY A 108 11.95 -5.01 17.76
CA GLY A 108 12.57 -3.70 17.95
C GLY A 108 11.92 -2.58 17.14
N PHE A 109 10.61 -2.67 16.89
CA PHE A 109 9.82 -1.59 16.29
C PHE A 109 8.83 -0.99 17.28
N ASP A 110 8.83 0.33 17.38
CA ASP A 110 7.84 1.08 18.15
C ASP A 110 6.56 1.25 17.31
N ILE A 111 5.63 0.30 17.46
CA ILE A 111 4.40 0.25 16.69
C ILE A 111 3.25 0.82 17.52
N CYS A 112 2.53 1.79 16.97
CA CYS A 112 1.26 2.28 17.54
C CYS A 112 0.11 1.34 17.13
N PHE A 113 -1.02 1.39 17.86
CA PHE A 113 -2.23 0.69 17.45
C PHE A 113 -3.46 1.57 17.64
N SER A 114 -4.49 1.31 16.84
CA SER A 114 -5.84 1.80 17.09
C SER A 114 -6.85 0.69 16.90
N GLN A 115 -7.93 0.71 17.69
CA GLN A 115 -9.11 -0.12 17.48
C GLN A 115 -10.29 0.68 16.92
N GLU A 116 -10.16 1.99 16.87
CA GLU A 116 -11.17 2.95 16.44
C GLU A 116 -10.51 3.88 15.43
N LEU A 117 -10.68 3.57 14.15
CA LEU A 117 -10.06 4.33 13.06
C LEU A 117 -10.99 4.28 11.86
N GLU A 118 -11.34 5.45 11.34
CA GLU A 118 -12.00 5.57 10.06
C GLU A 118 -10.92 5.71 8.98
N LEU A 119 -10.82 4.74 8.07
CA LEU A 119 -9.83 4.75 7.02
C LEU A 119 -10.15 5.80 5.96
N ASP A 120 -9.10 6.42 5.45
CA ASP A 120 -9.16 7.40 4.37
C ASP A 120 -8.85 6.76 2.99
N HIS A 121 -8.67 7.62 1.99
CA HIS A 121 -8.50 7.25 0.57
C HIS A 121 -7.34 6.32 0.21
N PRO A 122 -6.19 6.28 0.91
CA PRO A 122 -5.09 5.34 0.70
C PRO A 122 -5.53 3.88 0.70
N TYR A 123 -6.56 3.58 1.49
CA TYR A 123 -7.14 2.26 1.61
C TYR A 123 -8.39 2.16 0.74
N LEU A 124 -9.29 3.16 0.84
CA LEU A 124 -10.57 3.13 0.14
C LEU A 124 -10.43 3.09 -1.37
N ALA A 125 -9.51 3.88 -1.95
CA ALA A 125 -9.34 3.99 -3.39
C ALA A 125 -9.04 2.64 -4.05
N PRO A 126 -7.99 1.90 -3.65
CA PRO A 126 -7.74 0.58 -4.23
C PRO A 126 -8.78 -0.46 -3.79
N LEU A 127 -9.16 -0.50 -2.50
CA LEU A 127 -10.06 -1.54 -1.98
C LEU A 127 -11.45 -1.49 -2.60
N THR A 128 -11.97 -0.30 -2.93
CA THR A 128 -13.27 -0.13 -3.61
C THR A 128 -13.33 -0.86 -4.96
N TRP A 129 -12.21 -1.00 -5.65
CA TRP A 129 -12.15 -1.68 -6.96
C TRP A 129 -11.71 -3.13 -6.83
N ILE A 130 -10.74 -3.42 -5.97
CA ILE A 130 -10.28 -4.80 -5.70
C ILE A 130 -11.45 -5.66 -5.22
N THR A 131 -12.17 -5.20 -4.19
CA THR A 131 -13.25 -5.96 -3.55
C THR A 131 -14.49 -6.18 -4.41
N LYS A 132 -14.63 -5.50 -5.56
CA LYS A 132 -15.69 -5.82 -6.54
C LYS A 132 -15.57 -7.21 -7.15
N THR A 133 -14.38 -7.80 -7.05
CA THR A 133 -14.03 -9.07 -7.71
C THR A 133 -13.30 -10.05 -6.78
N THR A 134 -13.30 -9.75 -5.49
CA THR A 134 -12.75 -10.61 -4.44
C THR A 134 -13.88 -11.10 -3.55
N ASP A 135 -13.75 -12.30 -3.02
CA ASP A 135 -14.62 -12.80 -1.97
C ASP A 135 -14.44 -11.97 -0.68
N GLU A 136 -15.39 -12.10 0.26
CA GLU A 136 -15.26 -11.44 1.55
C GLU A 136 -13.98 -11.90 2.27
N VAL A 137 -13.10 -10.95 2.58
CA VAL A 137 -11.80 -11.20 3.20
C VAL A 137 -11.56 -10.20 4.33
N LYS A 138 -10.94 -10.66 5.41
CA LYS A 138 -10.63 -9.80 6.55
C LYS A 138 -9.47 -8.85 6.23
N LEU A 139 -9.47 -7.68 6.85
CA LEU A 139 -8.45 -6.67 6.63
C LEU A 139 -7.57 -6.47 7.87
N VAL A 140 -6.29 -6.21 7.64
CA VAL A 140 -5.32 -5.68 8.61
C VAL A 140 -4.71 -4.39 8.02
N PRO A 141 -5.37 -3.24 8.22
CA PRO A 141 -4.81 -1.95 7.82
C PRO A 141 -3.54 -1.61 8.60
N PHE A 142 -2.54 -1.10 7.88
CA PHE A 142 -1.21 -0.83 8.39
C PHE A 142 -0.75 0.53 7.87
N HIS A 143 -0.73 1.52 8.77
CA HIS A 143 -0.28 2.86 8.45
C HIS A 143 1.25 2.95 8.55
N ILE A 144 1.86 3.55 7.53
CA ILE A 144 3.28 3.90 7.46
C ILE A 144 3.36 5.36 7.04
N ASN A 145 3.81 6.23 7.94
CA ASN A 145 3.90 7.66 7.68
C ASN A 145 4.80 7.92 6.46
N SER A 146 4.18 8.32 5.36
CA SER A 146 4.89 8.76 4.15
C SER A 146 4.64 10.24 3.87
N ASN A 147 3.72 10.87 4.59
CA ASN A 147 3.21 12.19 4.29
C ASN A 147 3.81 13.29 5.18
N VAL A 148 3.97 13.06 6.49
CA VAL A 148 4.33 14.10 7.47
C VAL A 148 5.77 13.93 7.95
N HIS A 149 6.59 14.99 7.91
CA HIS A 149 7.94 14.93 8.47
C HIS A 149 7.94 14.89 10.02
N PRO A 150 8.88 14.18 10.65
CA PRO A 150 9.88 13.29 10.04
C PRO A 150 9.25 12.00 9.52
N ARG A 151 9.69 11.53 8.36
CA ARG A 151 9.25 10.26 7.75
C ARG A 151 10.27 9.17 8.07
N PRO A 152 9.88 7.88 8.23
CA PRO A 152 10.82 6.78 8.30
C PRO A 152 11.69 6.73 7.04
N THR A 153 12.93 6.30 7.17
CA THR A 153 13.82 6.11 6.01
C THR A 153 13.36 4.92 5.17
N ALA A 154 13.69 4.91 3.88
CA ALA A 154 13.46 3.76 3.00
C ALA A 154 14.03 2.47 3.61
N ARG A 155 15.24 2.53 4.17
CA ARG A 155 15.85 1.41 4.89
C ARG A 155 15.00 0.94 6.08
N ARG A 156 14.46 1.84 6.90
CA ARG A 156 13.61 1.46 8.04
C ARG A 156 12.32 0.78 7.58
N CYS A 157 11.71 1.26 6.50
CA CYS A 157 10.54 0.63 5.87
C CYS A 157 10.87 -0.79 5.38
N TYR A 158 12.02 -0.98 4.74
CA TYR A 158 12.46 -2.31 4.28
C TYR A 158 12.70 -3.28 5.43
N GLU A 159 13.37 -2.82 6.50
CA GLU A 159 13.59 -3.65 7.69
C GLU A 159 12.28 -3.96 8.44
N LEU A 160 11.28 -3.06 8.42
CA LEU A 160 9.94 -3.36 8.93
C LEU A 160 9.31 -4.51 8.16
N GLY A 161 9.40 -4.49 6.83
CA GLY A 161 8.93 -5.58 5.97
C GLY A 161 9.58 -6.92 6.32
N LYS A 162 10.92 -6.92 6.51
CA LYS A 162 11.65 -8.12 6.91
C LYS A 162 11.23 -8.61 8.30
N ALA A 163 10.93 -7.70 9.23
CA ALA A 163 10.41 -8.06 10.55
C ALA A 163 9.01 -8.69 10.43
N ILE A 164 8.10 -8.10 9.65
CA ILE A 164 6.77 -8.66 9.36
C ILE A 164 6.91 -10.08 8.81
N ARG A 165 7.78 -10.29 7.81
CA ARG A 165 8.04 -11.63 7.26
C ARG A 165 8.49 -12.62 8.32
N ARG A 166 9.47 -12.23 9.14
CA ARG A 166 9.96 -13.08 10.22
C ARG A 166 8.85 -13.44 11.20
N VAL A 167 7.97 -12.51 11.56
CA VAL A 167 6.83 -12.77 12.47
C VAL A 167 5.85 -13.77 11.86
N LEU A 168 5.43 -13.55 10.60
CA LEU A 168 4.51 -14.44 9.89
C LEU A 168 5.08 -15.86 9.74
N ASP A 169 6.38 -15.99 9.46
CA ASP A 169 7.05 -17.29 9.31
C ASP A 169 7.03 -18.12 10.62
N ARG A 170 7.00 -17.49 11.81
CA ARG A 170 6.95 -18.23 13.10
C ARG A 170 5.53 -18.52 13.59
N ASP A 171 4.52 -17.99 12.92
CA ASP A 171 3.13 -18.16 13.34
C ASP A 171 2.55 -19.49 12.82
N ASP A 172 2.18 -20.40 13.72
CA ASP A 172 1.67 -21.72 13.36
C ASP A 172 0.16 -21.81 13.08
N SER A 173 -0.53 -20.68 12.96
CA SER A 173 -1.97 -20.63 12.59
C SER A 173 -2.29 -21.19 11.18
N ASN A 174 -1.29 -21.32 10.30
CA ASN A 174 -1.42 -21.78 8.91
C ASN A 174 -2.32 -20.89 8.02
N GLU A 175 -2.54 -19.64 8.43
CA GLU A 175 -3.30 -18.65 7.65
C GLU A 175 -2.58 -18.31 6.33
N ARG A 176 -3.37 -17.89 5.35
CA ARG A 176 -2.95 -17.42 4.03
C ARG A 176 -3.18 -15.92 3.99
N VAL A 177 -2.12 -15.14 3.85
CA VAL A 177 -2.22 -13.68 3.80
C VAL A 177 -1.79 -13.15 2.44
N VAL A 178 -2.46 -12.10 1.98
CA VAL A 178 -2.01 -11.29 0.85
C VAL A 178 -1.52 -9.95 1.37
N LEU A 179 -0.40 -9.48 0.83
CA LEU A 179 0.12 -8.14 1.11
C LEU A 179 -0.29 -7.18 -0.01
N ILE A 180 -0.75 -5.98 0.36
CA ILE A 180 -1.05 -4.91 -0.59
C ILE A 180 -0.33 -3.65 -0.11
N ALA A 181 0.55 -3.09 -0.92
CA ALA A 181 1.11 -1.76 -0.69
C ALA A 181 0.37 -0.73 -1.53
N THR A 182 -0.03 0.38 -0.92
CA THR A 182 -0.74 1.45 -1.61
C THR A 182 0.06 2.76 -1.61
N GLY A 183 -0.08 3.53 -2.68
CA GLY A 183 0.57 4.84 -2.86
C GLY A 183 1.46 4.88 -4.09
N GLY A 184 2.09 6.02 -4.33
CA GLY A 184 2.98 6.22 -5.48
C GLY A 184 2.27 6.13 -6.85
N LEU A 185 2.99 6.19 -7.97
CA LEU A 185 4.40 6.57 -8.08
C LEU A 185 4.52 8.11 -8.05
N SER A 186 5.40 8.72 -8.86
CA SER A 186 5.70 10.15 -8.78
C SER A 186 4.44 11.04 -8.85
N HIS A 187 4.28 11.87 -7.83
CA HIS A 187 3.31 12.95 -7.75
C HIS A 187 3.66 13.93 -6.61
N TYR A 188 3.06 15.12 -6.61
CA TYR A 188 3.49 16.21 -5.72
C TYR A 188 2.32 16.97 -5.07
N PRO A 189 1.39 16.27 -4.39
CA PRO A 189 0.17 16.86 -3.86
C PRO A 189 0.49 17.95 -2.84
N GLY A 190 -0.25 19.05 -2.90
CA GLY A 190 -0.06 20.18 -1.99
C GLY A 190 1.24 20.98 -2.20
N THR A 191 2.01 20.72 -3.25
CA THR A 191 3.24 21.47 -3.56
C THR A 191 3.13 22.31 -4.84
N PRO A 192 4.03 23.27 -5.08
CA PRO A 192 4.15 23.98 -6.36
C PRO A 192 4.49 23.10 -7.57
N TYR A 193 4.89 21.85 -7.36
CA TYR A 193 5.24 20.89 -8.41
C TYR A 193 4.07 19.98 -8.82
N TYR A 194 2.88 20.16 -8.22
CA TYR A 194 1.71 19.36 -8.60
C TYR A 194 1.43 19.45 -10.11
N GLY A 195 1.27 18.29 -10.74
CA GLY A 195 1.15 18.17 -12.20
C GLY A 195 2.44 17.84 -12.95
N LYS A 196 3.60 17.85 -12.28
CA LYS A 196 4.90 17.52 -12.89
C LYS A 196 5.29 16.06 -12.64
N VAL A 197 4.55 15.12 -13.22
CA VAL A 197 4.86 13.68 -13.10
C VAL A 197 6.27 13.39 -13.60
N ASP A 198 7.07 12.73 -12.76
CA ASP A 198 8.44 12.34 -13.08
C ASP A 198 8.46 10.91 -13.62
N GLU A 199 8.18 10.79 -14.91
CA GLU A 199 8.15 9.48 -15.56
C GLU A 199 9.54 8.80 -15.56
N GLU A 200 10.64 9.53 -15.53
CA GLU A 200 11.97 8.91 -15.50
C GLU A 200 12.22 8.20 -14.16
N ALA A 201 11.85 8.84 -13.05
CA ALA A 201 11.87 8.23 -11.73
C ALA A 201 10.92 7.02 -11.65
N ASP A 202 9.69 7.15 -12.16
CA ASP A 202 8.73 6.03 -12.19
C ASP A 202 9.31 4.82 -12.93
N ARG A 203 9.94 5.05 -14.09
CA ARG A 203 10.56 3.98 -14.90
C ARG A 203 11.75 3.36 -14.20
N TYR A 204 12.54 4.16 -13.48
CA TYR A 204 13.63 3.64 -12.65
C TYR A 204 13.08 2.69 -11.57
N VAL A 205 12.03 3.10 -10.85
CA VAL A 205 11.38 2.24 -9.85
C VAL A 205 10.84 0.98 -10.50
N ILE A 206 10.06 1.11 -11.58
CA ILE A 206 9.47 -0.03 -12.31
C ILE A 206 10.55 -1.01 -12.80
N ASP A 207 11.68 -0.53 -13.33
CA ASP A 207 12.79 -1.40 -13.75
C ASP A 207 13.32 -2.24 -12.58
N LYS A 208 13.51 -1.64 -11.40
CA LYS A 208 13.93 -2.38 -10.21
C LYS A 208 12.92 -3.45 -9.82
N LEU A 209 11.63 -3.14 -9.88
CA LEU A 209 10.57 -4.11 -9.56
C LEU A 209 10.54 -5.27 -10.57
N VAL A 210 10.51 -4.97 -11.87
CA VAL A 210 10.41 -5.99 -12.93
C VAL A 210 11.66 -6.87 -12.97
N SER A 211 12.84 -6.30 -12.74
CA SER A 211 14.11 -7.05 -12.73
C SER A 211 14.36 -7.82 -11.43
N GLY A 212 13.43 -7.80 -10.46
CA GLY A 212 13.60 -8.47 -9.17
C GLY A 212 14.74 -7.89 -8.35
N ARG A 213 14.93 -6.57 -8.40
CA ARG A 213 15.94 -5.80 -7.66
C ARG A 213 15.30 -4.75 -6.76
N GLY A 214 14.07 -5.02 -6.30
CA GLY A 214 13.31 -4.10 -5.47
C GLY A 214 14.01 -3.73 -4.16
N SER A 215 14.83 -4.62 -3.60
CA SER A 215 15.62 -4.34 -2.39
C SER A 215 16.58 -3.16 -2.55
N GLU A 216 17.02 -2.84 -3.77
CA GLU A 216 17.87 -1.68 -4.06
C GLU A 216 17.16 -0.35 -3.75
N LEU A 217 15.82 -0.30 -3.84
CA LEU A 217 15.02 0.89 -3.52
C LEU A 217 15.12 1.29 -2.03
N ALA A 218 15.51 0.35 -1.15
CA ALA A 218 15.77 0.64 0.26
C ALA A 218 17.02 1.53 0.49
N ASN A 219 17.82 1.76 -0.55
CA ASN A 219 18.99 2.66 -0.50
C ASN A 219 18.66 4.11 -0.89
N LEU A 220 17.45 4.38 -1.38
CA LEU A 220 17.02 5.73 -1.70
C LEU A 220 16.91 6.55 -0.42
N ASP A 221 17.47 7.75 -0.41
CA ASP A 221 17.37 8.66 0.72
C ASP A 221 16.08 9.49 0.66
N ALA A 222 15.83 10.26 1.72
CA ALA A 222 14.63 11.08 1.79
C ALA A 222 14.65 12.19 0.73
N GLU A 223 15.82 12.72 0.38
CA GLU A 223 15.96 13.79 -0.62
C GLU A 223 15.54 13.29 -1.99
N TRP A 224 16.05 12.13 -2.44
CA TRP A 224 15.66 11.54 -3.72
C TRP A 224 14.15 11.26 -3.76
N LEU A 225 13.57 10.70 -2.70
CA LEU A 225 12.14 10.39 -2.66
C LEU A 225 11.28 11.66 -2.73
N ASP A 226 11.71 12.74 -2.09
CA ASP A 226 10.96 13.99 -2.06
C ASP A 226 11.12 14.78 -3.38
N GLU A 227 12.34 14.79 -3.96
CA GLU A 227 12.64 15.45 -5.24
C GLU A 227 11.86 14.85 -6.41
N HIS A 228 11.64 13.54 -6.41
CA HIS A 228 10.97 12.82 -7.49
C HIS A 228 9.48 12.51 -7.20
N GLY A 229 8.93 13.01 -6.09
CA GLY A 229 7.52 12.80 -5.75
C GLY A 229 7.18 11.35 -5.37
N GLU A 230 8.17 10.58 -4.93
CA GLU A 230 8.10 9.15 -4.61
C GLU A 230 8.03 8.91 -3.09
N PHE A 231 7.57 9.90 -2.32
CA PHE A 231 7.58 9.82 -0.86
C PHE A 231 6.73 8.64 -0.30
N GLU A 232 5.67 8.24 -1.01
CA GLU A 232 4.82 7.09 -0.70
C GLU A 232 5.40 5.73 -1.12
N LEU A 233 6.50 5.69 -1.89
CA LEU A 233 7.20 4.45 -2.24
C LEU A 233 7.65 3.67 -0.99
N ARG A 234 7.71 4.33 0.17
CA ARG A 234 7.95 3.74 1.49
C ARG A 234 7.04 2.55 1.80
N THR A 235 5.75 2.60 1.44
CA THR A 235 4.82 1.47 1.67
C THR A 235 5.18 0.27 0.78
N TRP A 236 5.59 0.52 -0.47
CA TRP A 236 6.05 -0.49 -1.41
C TRP A 236 7.36 -1.13 -0.93
N ILE A 237 8.28 -0.31 -0.41
CA ILE A 237 9.55 -0.76 0.16
C ILE A 237 9.33 -1.65 1.39
N THR A 238 8.30 -1.37 2.21
CA THR A 238 7.90 -2.30 3.28
C THR A 238 7.38 -3.64 2.74
N LEU A 239 6.56 -3.63 1.69
CA LEU A 239 6.13 -4.87 1.04
C LEU A 239 7.34 -5.65 0.48
N LEU A 240 8.27 -4.98 -0.18
CA LEU A 240 9.50 -5.57 -0.72
C LEU A 240 10.39 -6.19 0.37
N GLY A 241 10.43 -5.58 1.56
CA GLY A 241 11.10 -6.17 2.73
C GLY A 241 10.47 -7.49 3.16
N ALA A 242 9.16 -7.65 3.00
CA ALA A 242 8.46 -8.87 3.41
C ALA A 242 8.59 -10.02 2.39
N ILE A 243 8.69 -9.70 1.10
CA ILE A 243 8.71 -10.70 0.01
C ILE A 243 10.10 -10.96 -0.58
N GLY A 244 11.04 -10.03 -0.39
CA GLY A 244 12.38 -10.07 -0.97
C GLY A 244 12.42 -9.66 -2.45
N ASP A 245 13.52 -10.00 -3.11
CA ASP A 245 13.79 -9.67 -4.51
C ASP A 245 13.03 -10.59 -5.47
N LYS A 246 11.73 -10.30 -5.62
CA LYS A 246 10.81 -10.97 -6.54
C LYS A 246 10.52 -10.08 -7.75
N PRO A 247 10.56 -10.61 -8.98
CA PRO A 247 10.21 -9.83 -10.16
C PRO A 247 8.71 -9.51 -10.14
N ALA A 248 8.37 -8.27 -10.51
CA ALA A 248 7.00 -7.83 -10.64
C ALA A 248 6.51 -7.87 -12.09
N GLU A 249 5.24 -8.23 -12.29
CA GLU A 249 4.46 -7.92 -13.48
C GLU A 249 3.78 -6.57 -13.28
N ILE A 250 3.98 -5.64 -14.22
CA ILE A 250 3.24 -4.37 -14.25
C ILE A 250 1.93 -4.60 -15.00
N ILE A 251 0.83 -4.68 -14.27
CA ILE A 251 -0.53 -4.83 -14.84
C ILE A 251 -0.90 -3.57 -15.62
N THR A 252 -0.56 -2.39 -15.08
CA THR A 252 -0.71 -1.12 -15.79
C THR A 252 0.26 -0.07 -15.25
N TYR A 253 0.73 0.80 -16.16
CA TYR A 253 1.32 2.08 -15.82
C TYR A 253 0.68 3.17 -16.70
N GLN A 254 0.12 4.20 -16.09
CA GLN A 254 -0.49 5.35 -16.77
C GLN A 254 0.13 6.65 -16.25
N LYS A 255 0.96 7.28 -17.08
CA LYS A 255 1.40 8.66 -16.84
C LYS A 255 0.22 9.60 -17.11
N THR A 256 -0.40 10.09 -16.05
CA THR A 256 -1.49 11.07 -16.16
C THR A 256 -0.96 12.50 -16.04
N TYR A 257 -1.87 13.47 -15.99
CA TYR A 257 -1.49 14.86 -15.80
C TYR A 257 -0.95 15.18 -14.39
N HIS A 258 -1.15 14.31 -13.38
CA HIS A 258 -0.79 14.62 -11.98
C HIS A 258 -0.10 13.49 -11.22
N ILE A 259 -0.17 12.25 -11.71
CA ILE A 259 0.45 11.08 -11.08
C ILE A 259 0.81 10.01 -12.12
N GLY A 260 1.89 9.29 -11.87
CA GLY A 260 2.19 8.01 -12.49
C GLY A 260 1.43 6.87 -11.82
N TYR A 261 0.23 6.55 -12.32
CA TYR A 261 -0.54 5.42 -11.78
C TYR A 261 0.14 4.11 -12.13
N CYS A 262 0.42 3.26 -11.14
CA CYS A 262 1.00 1.94 -11.35
C CYS A 262 0.24 0.89 -10.54
N VAL A 263 0.05 -0.30 -11.14
CA VAL A 263 -0.44 -1.50 -10.46
C VAL A 263 0.48 -2.67 -10.82
N ALA A 264 0.98 -3.37 -9.81
CA ALA A 264 1.96 -4.43 -9.94
C ALA A 264 1.56 -5.68 -9.14
N ASP A 265 1.93 -6.85 -9.68
CA ASP A 265 1.82 -8.17 -9.04
C ASP A 265 3.22 -8.80 -8.95
N PHE A 266 3.61 -9.26 -7.76
CA PHE A 266 4.92 -9.87 -7.53
C PHE A 266 4.97 -11.40 -7.74
N ASN A 267 3.88 -12.00 -8.23
CA ASN A 267 3.81 -13.39 -8.71
C ASN A 267 4.51 -14.38 -7.77
N LEU A 268 4.04 -14.47 -6.53
CA LEU A 268 4.67 -15.30 -5.49
C LEU A 268 4.43 -16.82 -5.67
N THR A 269 3.67 -17.21 -6.69
CA THR A 269 3.32 -18.61 -7.02
C THR A 269 4.31 -19.25 -7.99
#